data_AF-A0A8G2M699-F1
#
_entry.id   AF-A0A8G2M699-F1
#
_cell.length_a   1.000
_cell.length_b   1.000
_cell.length_c   1.000
_cell.angle_alpha   90.00
_cell.angle_beta   90.00
_cell.angle_gamma   90.00
#
_symmetry.space_group_name_H-M   'P 1'
#
loop_
_entity.id
_entity.type
_entity.pdbx_description
1 polymer ?
#
loop_
_entity_poly.entity_id
_entity_poly.type
_entity_poly.pdbx_seq_one_letter_code
_entity_poly.pdbx_strand_id
1 'polypeptide(L)'
;MTEIKISDKLSASLTNLGVDNPRGEVCITCSDEARPLEILDVSPDMTTAVARSESGKETVDVSLVAPVAPGDKILVHAGLAITKVEA
;
A
#
# COMPACT_ATOMS: atom_id res chain seq x y z
N MET A 1 11.28 10.01 -26.94
CA MET A 1 10.48 10.09 -25.71
C MET A 1 10.98 11.29 -24.94
N THR A 2 10.27 12.41 -24.98
CA THR A 2 10.72 13.66 -24.34
C THR A 2 10.30 13.63 -22.89
N GLU A 3 11.25 13.61 -21.96
CA GLU A 3 10.95 13.74 -20.53
C GLU A 3 10.44 15.15 -20.23
N ILE A 4 9.25 15.24 -19.64
CA ILE A 4 8.75 16.47 -19.03
C ILE A 4 9.23 16.46 -17.58
N LYS A 5 10.10 17.40 -17.21
CA LYS A 5 10.58 17.56 -15.83
C LYS A 5 9.64 18.49 -15.06
N ILE A 6 9.15 18.01 -13.92
CA ILE A 6 8.42 18.83 -12.93
C ILE A 6 9.42 19.78 -12.27
N SER A 7 9.09 21.07 -12.16
CA SER A 7 9.97 22.03 -11.46
C SER A 7 9.95 21.79 -9.95
N ASP A 8 11.05 22.10 -9.26
CA ASP A 8 11.17 21.97 -7.80
C ASP A 8 10.06 22.71 -7.04
N LYS A 9 9.60 23.85 -7.57
CA LYS A 9 8.48 24.61 -7.00
C LYS A 9 7.16 23.82 -7.03
N LEU A 10 6.92 23.10 -8.12
CA LEU A 10 5.71 22.30 -8.28
C LEU A 10 5.79 21.04 -7.41
N SER A 11 6.95 20.40 -7.31
CA SER A 11 7.18 19.29 -6.37
C SER A 11 6.89 19.69 -4.92
N ALA A 12 7.40 20.84 -4.46
CA ALA A 12 7.14 21.33 -3.11
C ALA A 12 5.66 21.62 -2.84
N SER A 13 4.96 22.19 -3.84
CA SER A 13 3.52 22.45 -3.73
C SER A 13 2.70 21.16 -3.64
N LEU A 14 3.08 20.11 -4.37
CA LEU A 14 2.41 18.81 -4.35
C LEU A 14 2.54 18.13 -2.99
N THR A 15 3.74 18.15 -2.38
CA THR A 15 3.93 17.62 -1.03
C THR A 15 3.06 18.34 0.01
N ASN A 16 2.97 19.68 -0.06
CA ASN A 16 2.11 20.45 0.85
C ASN A 16 0.61 20.17 0.69
N LEU A 17 0.20 19.62 -0.46
CA LEU A 17 -1.17 19.21 -0.73
C LEU A 17 -1.44 17.74 -0.35
N GLY A 18 -0.45 17.01 0.20
CA GLY A 18 -0.58 15.59 0.49
C GLY A 18 -0.50 14.71 -0.76
N VAL A 19 0.29 15.13 -1.77
CA VAL A 19 0.62 14.31 -2.93
C VAL A 19 2.06 13.86 -2.79
N ASP A 20 2.23 12.70 -2.16
CA ASP A 20 3.49 12.11 -1.73
C ASP A 20 4.13 11.22 -2.80
N ASN A 21 3.35 10.74 -3.78
CA ASN A 21 3.83 9.96 -4.93
C ASN A 21 3.51 10.62 -6.29
N PRO A 22 4.20 11.74 -6.66
CA PRO A 22 3.93 12.44 -7.91
C PRO A 22 4.43 11.70 -9.17
N ARG A 23 5.19 10.61 -9.01
CA ARG A 23 5.66 9.76 -10.11
C ARG A 23 4.69 8.61 -10.43
N GLY A 24 3.72 8.35 -9.56
CA GLY A 24 2.61 7.46 -9.83
C GLY A 24 3.02 6.01 -10.03
N GLU A 25 3.70 5.40 -9.06
CA GLU A 25 3.73 3.93 -8.96
C GLU A 25 2.34 3.43 -8.50
N VAL A 26 1.35 3.74 -9.32
CA VAL A 26 -0.05 3.34 -9.19
C VAL A 26 -0.34 2.32 -10.28
N CYS A 27 -1.23 1.38 -9.98
CA CYS A 27 -1.68 0.42 -10.95
C CYS A 27 -2.44 1.14 -12.07
N ILE A 28 -2.00 0.97 -13.32
CA ILE A 28 -2.64 1.62 -14.49
C ILE A 28 -4.11 1.20 -14.68
N THR A 29 -4.52 0.07 -14.13
CA THR A 29 -5.88 -0.45 -14.30
C THR A 29 -6.91 0.20 -13.38
N CYS A 30 -6.53 0.49 -12.13
CA CYS A 30 -7.45 0.95 -11.09
C CYS A 30 -7.00 2.24 -10.39
N SER A 31 -5.84 2.78 -10.76
CA SER A 31 -5.26 4.03 -10.24
C SER A 31 -4.95 4.02 -8.75
N ASP A 32 -4.93 2.84 -8.11
CA ASP A 32 -4.57 2.68 -6.71
C ASP A 32 -3.11 2.23 -6.55
N GLU A 33 -2.53 2.52 -5.39
CA GLU A 33 -1.16 2.21 -5.02
C GLU A 33 -1.05 0.82 -4.37
N ALA A 34 0.10 0.16 -4.52
CA ALA A 34 0.43 -1.03 -3.73
C ALA A 34 1.10 -0.58 -2.42
N ARG A 35 0.33 -0.55 -1.32
CA ARG A 35 0.81 -0.03 -0.04
C ARG A 35 1.44 -1.13 0.82
N PRO A 36 2.64 -0.91 1.39
CA PRO A 36 3.25 -1.84 2.32
C PRO A 36 2.63 -1.74 3.71
N LEU A 37 2.15 -2.86 4.23
CA LEU A 37 1.55 -2.96 5.56
C LEU A 37 2.20 -4.10 6.37
N GLU A 38 2.16 -3.96 7.69
CA GLU A 38 2.58 -5.00 8.65
C GLU A 38 1.35 -5.61 9.33
N ILE A 39 1.22 -6.94 9.32
CA ILE A 39 0.12 -7.64 10.00
C ILE A 39 0.28 -7.52 11.52
N LEU A 40 -0.80 -7.14 12.20
CA LEU A 40 -0.88 -7.05 13.67
C LEU A 40 -1.66 -8.20 14.29
N ASP A 41 -2.74 -8.62 13.64
CA ASP A 41 -3.63 -9.69 14.10
C ASP A 41 -4.37 -10.31 12.91
N VAL A 42 -4.80 -11.56 13.03
CA VAL A 42 -5.43 -12.32 11.95
C VAL A 42 -6.74 -12.94 12.43
N SER A 43 -7.79 -12.88 11.61
CA SER A 43 -9.07 -13.46 11.96
C SER A 43 -8.99 -14.99 12.09
N PRO A 44 -9.84 -15.62 12.92
CA PRO A 44 -9.80 -17.07 13.13
C PRO A 44 -10.01 -17.91 11.85
N ASP A 45 -10.73 -17.37 10.87
CA ASP A 45 -10.98 -17.99 9.57
C ASP A 45 -9.88 -17.71 8.52
N MET A 46 -8.86 -16.92 8.88
CA MET A 46 -7.69 -16.58 8.05
C MET A 46 -8.04 -15.84 6.75
N THR A 47 -9.22 -15.20 6.66
CA THR A 47 -9.64 -14.45 5.47
C THR A 47 -9.34 -12.96 5.58
N THR A 48 -9.24 -12.42 6.81
CA THR A 48 -8.96 -11.01 7.06
C THR A 48 -7.88 -10.84 8.12
N ALA A 49 -7.22 -9.70 8.10
CA ALA A 49 -6.23 -9.33 9.11
C ALA A 49 -6.32 -7.84 9.45
N VAL A 50 -5.96 -7.49 10.68
CA VAL A 50 -5.71 -6.09 11.05
C VAL A 50 -4.24 -5.81 10.79
N ALA A 51 -3.96 -4.78 10.00
CA ALA A 51 -2.61 -4.41 9.62
C ALA A 51 -2.34 -2.92 9.91
N ARG A 52 -1.06 -2.58 10.08
CA ARG A 52 -0.58 -1.22 10.27
C ARG A 52 -0.12 -0.63 8.94
N SER A 53 -0.70 0.50 8.57
CA SER A 53 -0.23 1.40 7.53
C SER A 53 0.31 2.69 8.15
N GLU A 54 0.82 3.59 7.31
CA GLU A 54 1.29 4.91 7.75
C GLU A 54 0.17 5.78 8.35
N SER A 55 -1.07 5.57 7.89
CA SER A 55 -2.24 6.32 8.36
C SER A 55 -2.94 5.69 9.57
N GLY A 56 -2.51 4.52 10.02
CA GLY A 56 -3.05 3.85 11.20
C GLY A 56 -3.32 2.37 11.00
N LYS A 57 -4.34 1.85 11.69
CA LYS A 57 -4.73 0.45 11.56
C LYS A 57 -5.87 0.32 10.56
N GLU A 58 -5.80 -0.67 9.69
CA GLU A 58 -6.86 -1.01 8.75
C GLU A 58 -7.07 -2.52 8.67
N THR A 59 -8.30 -2.93 8.37
CA THR A 59 -8.64 -4.33 8.12
C THR A 59 -8.46 -4.62 6.63
N VAL A 60 -7.74 -5.69 6.32
CA VAL A 60 -7.41 -6.09 4.95
C VAL A 60 -7.81 -7.54 4.69
N ASP A 61 -8.21 -7.83 3.46
CA ASP A 61 -8.45 -9.20 2.98
C ASP A 61 -7.10 -9.87 2.70
N VAL A 62 -6.89 -11.05 3.26
CA VAL A 62 -5.65 -11.83 3.13
C VAL A 62 -5.89 -13.18 2.46
N SER A 63 -7.10 -13.44 1.95
CA SER A 63 -7.52 -14.72 1.40
C SER A 63 -6.63 -15.24 0.26
N LEU A 64 -6.02 -14.34 -0.53
CA LEU A 64 -5.11 -14.72 -1.63
C LEU A 64 -3.70 -15.09 -1.19
N VAL A 65 -3.27 -14.62 -0.02
CA VAL A 65 -1.88 -14.77 0.47
C VAL A 65 -1.80 -15.54 1.78
N ALA A 66 -2.93 -16.02 2.27
CA ALA A 66 -3.01 -16.88 3.42
C ALA A 66 -2.14 -18.14 3.23
N PRO A 67 -1.53 -18.68 4.29
CA PRO A 67 -1.60 -18.20 5.68
C PRO A 67 -0.72 -16.97 5.91
N VAL A 68 -1.15 -16.04 6.77
CA VAL A 68 -0.36 -14.89 7.28
C VAL A 68 -0.27 -14.94 8.80
N ALA A 69 0.72 -14.27 9.38
CA ALA A 69 0.89 -14.16 10.82
C ALA A 69 1.25 -12.72 11.24
N PRO A 70 1.02 -12.33 12.51
CA PRO A 70 1.54 -11.08 13.05
C PRO A 70 3.05 -10.91 12.79
N GLY A 71 3.44 -9.73 12.31
CA GLY A 71 4.81 -9.41 11.89
C GLY A 71 5.11 -9.66 10.40
N ASP A 72 4.26 -10.40 9.68
CA ASP A 72 4.37 -10.51 8.22
C ASP A 72 4.19 -9.13 7.57
N LYS A 73 5.00 -8.86 6.55
CA LYS A 73 4.83 -7.69 5.69
C LYS A 73 4.13 -8.09 4.40
N ILE A 74 3.16 -7.28 3.98
CA ILE A 74 2.33 -7.52 2.80
C ILE A 74 2.22 -6.25 1.96
N LEU A 75 1.98 -6.43 0.67
CA LEU A 75 1.51 -5.35 -0.20
C LEU A 75 0.00 -5.46 -0.36
N VAL A 76 -0.68 -4.34 -0.12
CA VAL A 76 -2.13 -4.23 -0.17
C VAL A 76 -2.53 -3.32 -1.32
N HIS A 77 -3.55 -3.76 -2.04
CA HIS A 77 -4.12 -3.07 -3.17
C HIS A 77 -5.65 -3.10 -3.07
N ALA A 78 -6.28 -1.94 -2.99
CA ALA A 78 -7.71 -1.77 -2.79
C ALA A 78 -8.27 -2.56 -1.58
N GLY A 79 -7.47 -2.67 -0.51
CA GLY A 79 -7.81 -3.42 0.70
C GLY A 79 -7.55 -4.93 0.65
N LEU A 80 -7.01 -5.45 -0.46
CA LEU A 80 -6.66 -6.85 -0.66
C LEU A 80 -5.13 -7.04 -0.65
N ALA A 81 -4.64 -7.96 0.18
CA ALA A 81 -3.25 -8.36 0.16
C ALA A 81 -2.95 -9.17 -1.10
N ILE A 82 -2.01 -8.70 -1.92
CA ILE A 82 -1.66 -9.30 -3.22
C ILE A 82 -0.36 -10.11 -3.18
N THR A 83 0.53 -9.80 -2.23
CA THR A 83 1.73 -10.59 -1.97
C THR A 83 2.26 -10.36 -0.56
N LYS A 84 3.03 -11.33 -0.06
CA LYS A 84 3.96 -11.12 1.04
C LYS A 84 5.26 -10.51 0.53
N VAL A 85 5.95 -9.75 1.37
CA VAL A 85 7.27 -9.22 1.07
C VAL A 85 8.26 -9.64 2.14
N GLU A 86 9.44 -10.08 1.71
CA GLU A 86 10.55 -10.36 2.60
C GLU A 86 11.24 -9.05 3.01
N ALA A 87 11.82 -9.02 4.19
CA ALA A 87 12.53 -7.86 4.73
C ALA A 87 13.97 -7.77 4.20
#